data_AF-A0A7C4B4A5-F1
#
_entry.id   AF-A0A7C4B4A5-F1
#
_cell.length_a   1.000
_cell.length_b   1.000
_cell.length_c   1.000
_cell.angle_alpha   90.00
_cell.angle_beta   90.00
_cell.angle_gamma   90.00
#
_symmetry.space_group_name_H-M   'P 1'
#
loop_
_entity.id
_entity.type
_entity.pdbx_description
1 polymer ?
#
loop_
_entity_poly.entity_id
_entity_poly.type
_entity_poly.pdbx_seq_one_letter_code
_entity_poly.pdbx_strand_id
1 'polypeptide(L)'
;MSAQTIFERMKESLWPGKRKVVGLPVYLEENGEVLGVVSDIVESKDGKIISYVLENEVSTFNIPVENLLVTKRGLIYTPAWYAEADRFIKTLEIQEALMPDVFVLLAEENVSKEQVKKIMDKASPATKQIVHDGLQLLESTTKKLETLRKESSKIYSMISEMTEKRVLGVVDKKEFAKNIFELKRKAQILEASMKKASEILTRLESSALLRVARQLSSEESQKQEKEAEMRGTAAGAPQITPEQRAKIKKFRVLKVEKELREMEQKLKASEEEIAKRVNAEVEKKLAERENLLRSQFVSALDSIERELSKLSSAKIPKDYKGNLERAIKEVQKARDTVLKERKTVEGEGAVTETIVPEGNVCPLCGAVFEKGLDTCPVCGYKIVQAEKKEKQPPAPEKKVVKKVEKK
;
A
#
# COMPACT_ATOMS: atom_id res chain seq x y z
N MET A 1 -25.53 -3.57 20.53
CA MET A 1 -24.86 -4.28 19.41
C MET A 1 -23.46 -3.73 19.30
N SER A 2 -22.42 -4.57 19.33
CA SER A 2 -21.03 -4.09 19.27
C SER A 2 -20.67 -3.71 17.82
N ALA A 3 -19.71 -2.81 17.65
CA ALA A 3 -19.23 -2.38 16.32
C ALA A 3 -18.72 -3.57 15.48
N GLN A 4 -18.23 -4.64 16.11
CA GLN A 4 -17.83 -5.88 15.45
C GLN A 4 -19.01 -6.59 14.79
N THR A 5 -20.18 -6.63 15.41
CA THR A 5 -21.38 -7.28 14.85
C THR A 5 -21.94 -6.54 13.64
N ILE A 6 -21.77 -5.21 13.61
CA ILE A 6 -22.19 -4.36 12.49
C ILE A 6 -21.21 -4.52 11.31
N PHE A 7 -19.92 -4.63 11.59
CA PHE A 7 -18.88 -4.84 10.59
C PHE A 7 -18.96 -6.23 9.93
N GLU A 8 -19.27 -7.28 10.70
CA GLU A 8 -19.53 -8.63 10.15
C GLU A 8 -20.77 -8.65 9.25
N ARG A 9 -21.86 -7.98 9.65
CA ARG A 9 -23.07 -7.85 8.82
C ARG A 9 -22.87 -7.01 7.55
N MET A 10 -22.02 -5.99 7.59
CA MET A 10 -21.65 -5.24 6.37
C MET A 10 -20.78 -6.08 5.43
N LYS A 11 -19.92 -6.97 5.95
CA LYS A 11 -19.19 -7.97 5.14
C LYS A 11 -20.16 -8.93 4.45
N GLU A 12 -21.22 -9.37 5.13
CA GLU A 12 -22.29 -10.20 4.54
C GLU A 12 -23.11 -9.45 3.49
N SER A 13 -23.30 -8.13 3.63
CA SER A 13 -24.03 -7.30 2.65
C SER A 13 -23.23 -6.97 1.37
N LEU A 14 -21.89 -6.98 1.44
CA LEU A 14 -21.00 -6.84 0.28
C LEU A 14 -20.75 -8.18 -0.45
N TRP A 15 -21.27 -9.27 0.13
CA TRP A 15 -21.20 -10.61 -0.44
C TRP A 15 -22.15 -10.72 -1.64
N PRO A 16 -21.69 -11.11 -2.84
CA PRO A 16 -22.61 -11.54 -3.88
C PRO A 16 -23.33 -12.79 -3.32
N GLY A 17 -24.62 -12.67 -2.97
CA GLY A 17 -25.35 -13.64 -2.15
C GLY A 17 -25.08 -15.11 -2.48
N LYS A 18 -25.11 -15.99 -1.46
CA LYS A 18 -24.66 -17.40 -1.43
C LYS A 18 -24.70 -18.20 -2.76
N ARG A 19 -25.73 -17.99 -3.60
CA ARG A 19 -25.90 -18.60 -4.94
C ARG A 19 -24.94 -18.11 -6.04
N LYS A 20 -24.17 -17.04 -5.83
CA LYS A 20 -23.25 -16.46 -6.83
C LYS A 20 -21.83 -17.01 -6.81
N VAL A 21 -21.48 -17.83 -5.81
CA VAL A 21 -20.10 -18.35 -5.64
C VAL A 21 -19.92 -19.71 -6.33
N VAL A 22 -20.97 -20.54 -6.37
CA VAL A 22 -20.98 -21.79 -7.13
C VAL A 22 -20.85 -21.49 -8.62
N GLY A 23 -19.99 -22.24 -9.31
CA GLY A 23 -19.62 -22.02 -10.71
C GLY A 23 -18.52 -20.98 -10.92
N LEU A 24 -18.02 -20.32 -9.87
CA LEU A 24 -16.88 -19.42 -10.00
C LEU A 24 -15.56 -20.19 -10.03
N PRO A 25 -14.59 -19.76 -10.86
CA PRO A 25 -13.25 -20.33 -10.85
C PRO A 25 -12.47 -19.90 -9.60
N VAL A 26 -11.69 -20.84 -9.07
CA VAL A 26 -10.64 -20.58 -8.07
C VAL A 26 -9.31 -20.49 -8.80
N TYR A 27 -8.54 -19.45 -8.51
CA TYR A 27 -7.24 -19.21 -9.12
C TYR A 27 -6.11 -19.43 -8.12
N LEU A 28 -4.99 -19.97 -8.60
CA LEU A 28 -3.74 -20.03 -7.87
C LEU A 28 -3.12 -18.64 -7.76
N GLU A 29 -2.65 -18.31 -6.56
CA GLU A 29 -1.97 -17.05 -6.29
C GLU A 29 -0.65 -16.89 -7.06
N GLU A 30 0.04 -18.01 -7.31
CA GLU A 30 1.43 -18.01 -7.81
C GLU A 30 1.55 -17.65 -9.29
N ASN A 31 0.52 -17.95 -10.07
CA ASN A 31 0.54 -17.83 -11.53
C ASN A 31 -0.82 -17.42 -12.14
N GLY A 32 -1.87 -17.30 -11.31
CA GLY A 32 -3.23 -16.99 -11.76
C GLY A 32 -3.88 -18.10 -12.60
N GLU A 33 -3.38 -19.32 -12.54
CA GLU A 33 -3.98 -20.48 -13.19
C GLU A 33 -5.24 -20.94 -12.46
N VAL A 34 -6.13 -21.59 -13.20
CA VAL A 34 -7.38 -22.11 -12.63
C VAL A 34 -7.06 -23.38 -11.87
N LEU A 35 -7.31 -23.37 -10.58
CA LEU A 35 -7.19 -24.52 -9.70
C LEU A 35 -8.39 -25.47 -9.84
N GLY A 36 -9.57 -24.89 -10.04
CA GLY A 36 -10.84 -25.60 -10.19
C GLY A 36 -12.02 -24.65 -10.21
N VAL A 37 -13.22 -25.20 -10.25
CA VAL A 37 -14.49 -24.45 -10.19
C VAL A 37 -15.23 -24.85 -8.92
N VAL A 38 -15.80 -23.87 -8.21
CA VAL A 38 -16.58 -24.13 -7.00
C VAL A 38 -17.82 -24.93 -7.37
N SER A 39 -17.92 -26.18 -6.94
CA SER A 39 -19.06 -27.07 -7.19
C SER A 39 -20.09 -27.01 -6.07
N ASP A 40 -19.64 -26.90 -4.81
CA ASP A 40 -20.53 -26.89 -3.64
C ASP A 40 -19.96 -26.07 -2.46
N ILE A 41 -20.79 -25.80 -1.46
CA ILE A 41 -20.47 -25.01 -0.27
C ILE A 41 -20.73 -25.85 0.98
N VAL A 42 -19.71 -26.07 1.81
CA VAL A 42 -19.84 -26.78 3.09
C VAL A 42 -20.11 -25.77 4.19
N GLU A 43 -21.25 -25.91 4.87
CA GLU A 43 -21.68 -25.04 5.96
C GLU A 43 -21.60 -25.76 7.32
N SER A 44 -21.32 -24.97 8.37
CA SER A 44 -21.45 -25.38 9.76
C SER A 44 -22.93 -25.53 10.13
N LYS A 45 -23.21 -26.20 11.26
CA LYS A 45 -24.54 -26.28 11.87
C LYS A 45 -25.16 -24.89 12.12
N ASP A 46 -24.31 -23.88 12.33
CA ASP A 46 -24.72 -22.48 12.55
C ASP A 46 -24.98 -21.70 11.24
N GLY A 47 -24.92 -22.34 10.07
CA GLY A 47 -25.13 -21.71 8.76
C GLY A 47 -23.95 -20.86 8.27
N LYS A 48 -22.80 -20.91 8.95
CA LYS A 48 -21.52 -20.29 8.54
C LYS A 48 -20.80 -21.17 7.52
N ILE A 49 -20.29 -20.57 6.45
CA ILE A 49 -19.51 -21.29 5.43
C ILE A 49 -18.14 -21.67 6.02
N ILE A 50 -17.81 -22.96 6.02
CA ILE A 50 -16.54 -23.48 6.51
C ILE A 50 -15.57 -23.68 5.35
N SER A 51 -16.03 -24.28 4.25
CA SER A 51 -15.21 -24.59 3.09
C SER A 51 -16.00 -24.59 1.79
N TYR A 52 -15.28 -24.49 0.68
CA TYR A 52 -15.81 -24.67 -0.66
C TYR A 52 -15.31 -25.99 -1.23
N VAL A 53 -16.20 -26.71 -1.89
CA VAL A 53 -15.85 -27.90 -2.67
C VAL A 53 -15.44 -27.41 -4.05
N LEU A 54 -14.25 -27.81 -4.48
CA LEU A 54 -13.73 -27.55 -5.81
C LEU A 54 -13.79 -28.80 -6.65
N GLU A 55 -14.13 -28.60 -7.91
CA GLU A 55 -14.07 -29.63 -8.94
C GLU A 55 -13.11 -29.18 -10.04
N ASN A 56 -12.19 -30.06 -10.40
CA ASN A 56 -11.39 -29.94 -11.62
C ASN A 56 -11.56 -31.22 -12.48
N GLU A 57 -10.83 -31.32 -13.59
CA GLU A 57 -10.96 -32.46 -14.51
C GLU A 57 -10.57 -33.82 -13.89
N VAL A 58 -9.85 -33.81 -12.75
CA VAL A 58 -9.19 -34.99 -12.18
C VAL A 58 -9.77 -35.38 -10.82
N SER A 59 -10.18 -34.41 -10.00
CA SER A 59 -10.56 -34.63 -8.62
C SER A 59 -11.45 -33.53 -8.05
N THR A 60 -12.12 -33.88 -6.95
CA THR A 60 -12.81 -32.94 -6.08
C THR A 60 -12.06 -32.81 -4.76
N PHE A 61 -11.93 -31.59 -4.25
CA PHE A 61 -11.24 -31.33 -2.98
C PHE A 61 -11.82 -30.10 -2.28
N ASN A 62 -11.66 -30.07 -0.95
CA ASN A 62 -12.22 -29.02 -0.10
C ASN A 62 -11.17 -27.99 0.27
N ILE A 63 -11.49 -26.71 0.09
CA ILE A 63 -10.65 -25.59 0.55
C ILE A 63 -11.39 -24.81 1.63
N PRO A 64 -10.79 -24.63 2.83
CA PRO A 64 -11.33 -23.76 3.87
C PRO A 64 -11.55 -22.33 3.38
N VAL A 65 -12.63 -21.67 3.81
CA VAL A 65 -12.93 -20.28 3.45
C VAL A 65 -11.80 -19.31 3.83
N GLU A 66 -11.05 -19.62 4.89
CA GLU A 66 -9.90 -18.85 5.37
C GLU A 66 -8.77 -18.78 4.34
N ASN A 67 -8.65 -19.81 3.49
CA ASN A 67 -7.65 -19.91 2.45
C ASN A 67 -8.14 -19.34 1.12
N LEU A 68 -9.25 -18.59 1.09
CA LEU A 68 -9.80 -18.02 -0.14
C LEU A 68 -10.06 -16.53 -0.01
N LEU A 69 -9.56 -15.77 -0.98
CA LEU A 69 -9.89 -14.38 -1.16
C LEU A 69 -10.97 -14.24 -2.25
N VAL A 70 -12.18 -13.87 -1.83
CA VAL A 70 -13.32 -13.70 -2.74
C VAL A 70 -13.17 -12.39 -3.51
N THR A 71 -13.24 -12.46 -4.84
CA THR A 71 -13.28 -11.29 -5.73
C THR A 71 -14.57 -11.30 -6.56
N LYS A 72 -14.85 -10.19 -7.25
CA LYS A 72 -16.00 -10.11 -8.18
C LYS A 72 -15.91 -11.10 -9.36
N ARG A 73 -14.72 -11.65 -9.65
CA ARG A 73 -14.45 -12.47 -10.86
C ARG A 73 -14.09 -13.93 -10.55
N GLY A 74 -14.13 -14.32 -9.28
CA GLY A 74 -13.71 -15.64 -8.83
C GLY A 74 -13.07 -15.57 -7.45
N LEU A 75 -12.54 -16.69 -6.99
CA LEU A 75 -11.85 -16.79 -5.72
C LEU A 75 -10.35 -16.97 -5.99
N ILE A 76 -9.51 -16.44 -5.11
CA ILE A 76 -8.06 -16.62 -5.18
C ILE A 76 -7.67 -17.51 -4.02
N TYR A 77 -7.02 -18.63 -4.30
CA TYR A 77 -6.44 -19.50 -3.29
C TYR A 77 -5.26 -18.81 -2.64
N THR A 78 -5.43 -18.47 -1.37
CA THR A 78 -4.40 -17.94 -0.50
C THR A 78 -3.78 -19.10 0.28
N PRO A 79 -2.50 -19.41 0.05
CA PRO A 79 -1.84 -20.46 0.80
C PRO A 79 -1.84 -20.20 2.32
N ALA A 80 -1.91 -21.27 3.11
CA ALA A 80 -1.96 -21.20 4.57
C ALA A 80 -0.76 -20.47 5.20
N TRP A 81 0.40 -20.46 4.54
CA TRP A 81 1.61 -19.82 5.05
C TRP A 81 1.43 -18.32 5.32
N TYR A 82 0.51 -17.62 4.63
CA TYR A 82 0.21 -16.21 4.93
C TYR A 82 -0.41 -16.05 6.33
N ALA A 83 -1.34 -16.92 6.68
CA ALA A 83 -1.98 -16.90 7.99
C ALA A 83 -1.00 -17.34 9.09
N GLU A 84 -0.15 -18.31 8.79
CA GLU A 84 0.93 -18.74 9.70
C GLU A 84 1.94 -17.62 9.92
N ALA A 85 2.38 -16.94 8.85
CA ALA A 85 3.28 -15.80 8.92
C ALA A 85 2.68 -14.65 9.75
N ASP A 86 1.39 -14.33 9.57
CA ASP A 86 0.73 -13.30 10.38
C ASP A 86 0.66 -13.66 11.88
N ARG A 87 0.33 -14.93 12.20
CA ARG A 87 0.35 -15.44 13.58
C ARG A 87 1.76 -15.40 14.18
N PHE A 88 2.75 -15.75 13.39
CA PHE A 88 4.15 -15.71 13.79
C PHE A 88 4.61 -14.27 14.06
N ILE A 89 4.32 -13.34 13.15
CA ILE A 89 4.66 -11.91 13.32
C ILE A 89 4.02 -11.36 14.59
N LYS A 90 2.75 -11.68 14.88
CA LYS A 90 2.11 -11.27 16.14
C LYS A 90 2.84 -11.81 17.37
N THR A 91 3.32 -13.05 17.29
CA THR A 91 4.10 -13.66 18.37
C THR A 91 5.43 -12.93 18.56
N LEU A 92 6.10 -12.58 17.46
CA LEU A 92 7.33 -11.80 17.45
C LEU A 92 7.11 -10.39 18.04
N GLU A 93 6.06 -9.68 17.61
CA GLU A 93 5.68 -8.36 18.13
C GLU A 93 5.40 -8.39 19.64
N ILE A 94 4.76 -9.45 20.15
CA ILE A 94 4.54 -9.64 21.59
C ILE A 94 5.87 -9.87 22.32
N GLN A 95 6.76 -10.70 21.77
CA GLN A 95 8.08 -10.94 22.36
C GLN A 95 8.92 -9.66 22.42
N GLU A 96 8.84 -8.81 21.40
CA GLU A 96 9.47 -7.49 21.40
C GLU A 96 8.90 -6.58 22.50
N ALA A 97 7.59 -6.55 22.65
CA ALA A 97 6.91 -5.79 23.71
C ALA A 97 7.34 -6.22 25.13
N LEU A 98 7.64 -7.51 25.31
CA LEU A 98 8.08 -8.06 26.59
C LEU A 98 9.59 -7.86 26.88
N MET A 99 10.37 -7.36 25.90
CA MET A 99 11.80 -7.10 26.04
C MET A 99 12.11 -5.60 26.04
N PRO A 100 12.08 -4.93 27.20
CA PRO A 100 12.35 -3.49 27.30
C PRO A 100 13.76 -3.12 26.81
N ASP A 101 14.74 -4.01 26.96
CA ASP A 101 16.11 -3.82 26.46
C ASP A 101 16.17 -3.71 24.93
N VAL A 102 15.22 -4.34 24.22
CA VAL A 102 15.09 -4.29 22.76
C VAL A 102 14.44 -2.98 22.32
N PHE A 103 13.58 -2.38 23.15
CA PHE A 103 13.04 -1.04 22.91
C PHE A 103 14.11 0.05 22.97
N VAL A 104 15.11 -0.10 23.84
CA VAL A 104 16.26 0.83 23.88
C VAL A 104 17.04 0.78 22.57
N LEU A 105 17.15 -0.40 21.95
CA LEU A 105 17.77 -0.58 20.63
C LEU A 105 16.96 0.04 19.48
N LEU A 106 15.64 0.17 19.63
CA LEU A 106 14.77 0.84 18.66
C LEU A 106 14.90 2.36 18.72
N ALA A 107 15.21 2.91 19.89
CA ALA A 107 15.31 4.34 20.12
C ALA A 107 16.68 4.93 19.71
N GLU A 108 17.73 4.11 19.67
CA GLU A 108 19.08 4.53 19.29
C GLU A 108 19.37 4.16 17.83
N GLU A 109 19.58 5.15 16.96
CA GLU A 109 19.94 4.91 15.54
C GLU A 109 21.29 4.19 15.36
N ASN A 110 22.17 4.24 16.38
CA ASN A 110 23.52 3.69 16.34
C ASN A 110 23.81 2.79 17.55
N VAL A 111 23.18 1.64 17.59
CA VAL A 111 23.55 0.63 18.59
C VAL A 111 24.89 -0.01 18.22
N SER A 112 25.81 -0.09 19.17
CA SER A 112 27.05 -0.85 18.99
C SER A 112 26.76 -2.36 18.92
N LYS A 113 27.50 -3.04 18.05
CA LYS A 113 27.40 -4.50 17.81
C LYS A 113 27.61 -5.34 19.07
N GLU A 114 28.39 -4.84 20.03
CA GLU A 114 28.65 -5.50 21.32
C GLU A 114 27.44 -5.44 22.26
N GLN A 115 26.65 -4.36 22.22
CA GLN A 115 25.40 -4.25 22.98
C GLN A 115 24.34 -5.19 22.42
N VAL A 116 24.23 -5.26 21.09
CA VAL A 116 23.39 -6.22 20.37
C VAL A 116 23.69 -7.66 20.79
N LYS A 117 24.97 -8.05 20.80
CA LYS A 117 25.40 -9.39 21.21
C LYS A 117 25.04 -9.68 22.68
N LYS A 118 25.26 -8.73 23.60
CA LYS A 118 24.91 -8.89 25.02
C LYS A 118 23.41 -9.11 25.24
N ILE A 119 22.56 -8.45 24.45
CA ILE A 119 21.10 -8.61 24.55
C ILE A 119 20.69 -9.99 24.04
N MET A 120 21.24 -10.42 22.90
CA MET A 120 20.97 -11.76 22.36
C MET A 120 21.53 -12.88 23.25
N ASP A 121 22.69 -12.69 23.88
CA ASP A 121 23.29 -13.68 24.78
C ASP A 121 22.42 -13.89 26.03
N LYS A 122 21.81 -12.82 26.55
CA LYS A 122 20.87 -12.84 27.68
C LYS A 122 19.46 -13.33 27.30
N ALA A 123 19.12 -13.36 26.02
CA ALA A 123 17.81 -13.78 25.55
C ALA A 123 17.56 -15.27 25.85
N SER A 124 16.31 -15.60 26.14
CA SER A 124 15.90 -16.99 26.39
C SER A 124 16.12 -17.87 25.14
N PRO A 125 16.32 -19.19 25.29
CA PRO A 125 16.40 -20.11 24.15
C PRO A 125 15.18 -20.03 23.23
N ALA A 126 13.98 -19.84 23.79
CA ALA A 126 12.74 -19.66 23.04
C ALA A 126 12.78 -18.39 22.18
N THR A 127 13.30 -17.28 22.72
CA THR A 127 13.49 -16.03 21.97
C THR A 127 14.49 -16.21 20.83
N LYS A 128 15.61 -16.91 21.08
CA LYS A 128 16.61 -17.22 20.03
C LYS A 128 16.01 -18.04 18.89
N GLN A 129 15.16 -19.03 19.22
CA GLN A 129 14.45 -19.82 18.23
C GLN A 129 13.48 -18.97 17.40
N ILE A 130 12.69 -18.13 18.05
CA ILE A 130 11.77 -17.20 17.37
C ILE A 130 12.55 -16.26 16.44
N VAL A 131 13.69 -15.73 16.88
CA VAL A 131 14.52 -14.88 16.03
C VAL A 131 15.05 -15.65 14.82
N HIS A 132 15.55 -16.87 15.01
CA HIS A 132 16.00 -17.74 13.93
C HIS A 132 14.89 -18.03 12.92
N ASP A 133 13.72 -18.44 13.39
CA ASP A 133 12.56 -18.76 12.54
C ASP A 133 12.06 -17.51 11.80
N GLY A 134 12.14 -16.35 12.44
CA GLY A 134 11.79 -15.07 11.81
C GLY A 134 12.77 -14.66 10.72
N LEU A 135 14.07 -14.93 10.89
CA LEU A 135 15.06 -14.72 9.81
C LEU A 135 14.81 -15.67 8.63
N GLN A 136 14.48 -16.94 8.89
CA GLN A 136 14.12 -17.89 7.83
C GLN A 136 12.83 -17.46 7.09
N LEU A 137 11.83 -16.98 7.83
CA LEU A 137 10.60 -16.46 7.26
C LEU A 137 10.87 -15.22 6.40
N LEU A 138 11.76 -14.33 6.85
CA LEU A 138 12.17 -13.15 6.10
C LEU A 138 12.86 -13.54 4.78
N GLU A 139 13.81 -14.48 4.83
CA GLU A 139 14.52 -14.95 3.64
C GLU A 139 13.59 -15.66 2.64
N SER A 140 12.73 -16.55 3.13
CA SER A 140 11.76 -17.26 2.30
C SER A 140 10.72 -16.32 1.66
N THR A 141 10.22 -15.34 2.42
CA THR A 141 9.31 -14.30 1.90
C THR A 141 10.00 -13.43 0.85
N THR A 142 11.28 -13.08 1.06
CA THR A 142 12.09 -12.34 0.08
C THR A 142 12.22 -13.11 -1.23
N LYS A 143 12.63 -14.39 -1.16
CA LYS A 143 12.74 -15.26 -2.34
C LYS A 143 11.39 -15.43 -3.05
N LYS A 144 10.29 -15.55 -2.30
CA LYS A 144 8.94 -15.65 -2.87
C LYS A 144 8.57 -14.39 -3.64
N LEU A 145 8.84 -13.21 -3.06
CA LEU A 145 8.58 -11.92 -3.70
C LEU A 145 9.37 -11.76 -5.00
N GLU A 146 10.63 -12.18 -5.03
CA GLU A 146 11.44 -12.19 -6.26
C GLU A 146 10.86 -13.11 -7.34
N THR A 147 10.41 -14.30 -6.97
CA THR A 147 9.74 -15.22 -7.90
C THR A 147 8.47 -14.60 -8.48
N LEU A 148 7.63 -13.99 -7.63
CA LEU A 148 6.40 -13.30 -8.08
C LEU A 148 6.72 -12.13 -9.02
N ARG A 149 7.78 -11.36 -8.74
CA ARG A 149 8.25 -10.27 -9.63
C ARG A 149 8.71 -10.80 -10.99
N LYS A 150 9.44 -11.92 -11.02
CA LYS A 150 9.87 -12.57 -12.27
C LYS A 150 8.66 -13.02 -13.10
N GLU A 151 7.67 -13.65 -12.47
CA GLU A 151 6.43 -14.06 -13.16
C GLU A 151 5.62 -12.85 -13.66
N SER A 152 5.54 -11.80 -12.85
CA SER A 152 4.87 -10.54 -13.26
C SER A 152 5.51 -9.93 -14.50
N SER A 153 6.85 -9.87 -14.55
CA SER A 153 7.60 -9.39 -15.71
C SER A 153 7.33 -10.23 -16.97
N LYS A 154 7.24 -11.57 -16.85
CA LYS A 154 6.87 -12.45 -17.97
C LYS A 154 5.48 -12.12 -18.51
N ILE A 155 4.50 -11.91 -17.63
CA ILE A 155 3.13 -11.57 -18.05
C ILE A 155 3.10 -10.24 -18.80
N TYR A 156 3.82 -9.21 -18.33
CA TYR A 156 3.88 -7.94 -19.05
C TYR A 156 4.58 -8.06 -20.40
N SER A 157 5.61 -8.91 -20.53
CA SER A 157 6.20 -9.25 -21.83
C SER A 157 5.16 -9.86 -22.77
N MET A 158 4.40 -10.85 -22.28
CA MET A 158 3.33 -11.49 -23.06
C MET A 158 2.23 -10.50 -23.48
N ILE A 159 1.86 -9.56 -22.61
CA ILE A 159 0.89 -8.50 -22.93
C ILE A 159 1.43 -7.61 -24.06
N SER A 160 2.72 -7.23 -23.98
CA SER A 160 3.38 -6.43 -25.01
C SER A 160 3.42 -7.17 -26.34
N GLU A 161 3.84 -8.43 -26.35
CA GLU A 161 3.89 -9.29 -27.54
C GLU A 161 2.51 -9.48 -28.18
N MET A 162 1.46 -9.71 -27.38
CA MET A 162 0.09 -9.82 -27.88
C MET A 162 -0.40 -8.50 -28.49
N THR A 163 0.01 -7.37 -27.92
CA THR A 163 -0.34 -6.04 -28.43
C THR A 163 0.36 -5.78 -29.76
N GLU A 164 1.64 -6.12 -29.88
CA GLU A 164 2.40 -6.04 -31.13
C GLU A 164 1.78 -6.93 -32.22
N LYS A 165 1.50 -8.20 -31.92
CA LYS A 165 0.81 -9.11 -32.84
C LYS A 165 -0.53 -8.57 -33.31
N ARG A 166 -1.27 -7.88 -32.44
CA ARG A 166 -2.55 -7.24 -32.81
C ARG A 166 -2.35 -6.05 -33.73
N VAL A 167 -1.35 -5.20 -33.47
CA VAL A 167 -1.01 -4.04 -34.31
C VAL A 167 -0.57 -4.49 -35.70
N LEU A 168 0.22 -5.57 -35.77
CA LEU A 168 0.66 -6.18 -37.03
C LEU A 168 -0.46 -6.95 -37.77
N GLY A 169 -1.66 -7.02 -37.21
CA GLY A 169 -2.79 -7.74 -37.81
C GLY A 169 -2.64 -9.27 -37.81
N VAL A 170 -1.68 -9.81 -37.07
CA VAL A 170 -1.43 -11.26 -36.95
C VAL A 170 -2.53 -11.96 -36.15
N VAL A 171 -3.16 -11.24 -35.24
CA VAL A 171 -4.21 -11.77 -34.35
C VAL A 171 -5.49 -10.98 -34.50
N ASP A 172 -6.62 -11.70 -34.54
CA ASP A 172 -7.95 -11.14 -34.62
C ASP A 172 -8.36 -10.39 -33.35
N LYS A 173 -9.28 -9.43 -33.50
CA LYS A 173 -9.78 -8.63 -32.38
C LYS A 173 -10.36 -9.49 -31.25
N LYS A 174 -11.07 -10.58 -31.58
CA LYS A 174 -11.71 -11.48 -30.60
C LYS A 174 -10.67 -12.27 -29.81
N GLU A 175 -9.69 -12.85 -30.50
CA GLU A 175 -8.61 -13.64 -29.87
C GLU A 175 -7.72 -12.75 -29.01
N PHE A 176 -7.34 -11.57 -29.52
CA PHE A 176 -6.60 -10.58 -28.76
C PHE A 176 -7.32 -10.19 -27.46
N ALA A 177 -8.63 -9.88 -27.54
CA ALA A 177 -9.41 -9.50 -26.36
C ALA A 177 -9.45 -10.62 -25.31
N LYS A 178 -9.60 -11.88 -25.73
CA LYS A 178 -9.58 -13.04 -24.83
C LYS A 178 -8.22 -13.18 -24.13
N ASN A 179 -7.13 -13.19 -24.89
CA ASN A 179 -5.78 -13.38 -24.35
C ASN A 179 -5.34 -12.23 -23.45
N ILE A 180 -5.61 -10.97 -23.83
CA ILE A 180 -5.30 -9.81 -22.99
C ILE A 180 -6.12 -9.82 -21.70
N PHE A 181 -7.39 -10.23 -21.75
CA PHE A 181 -8.20 -10.30 -20.55
C PHE A 181 -7.67 -11.34 -19.57
N GLU A 182 -7.26 -12.51 -20.06
CA GLU A 182 -6.62 -13.57 -19.25
C GLU A 182 -5.29 -13.10 -18.66
N LEU A 183 -4.42 -12.49 -19.47
CA LEU A 183 -3.13 -11.97 -19.00
C LEU A 183 -3.29 -10.85 -17.96
N LYS A 184 -4.22 -9.91 -18.19
CA LYS A 184 -4.53 -8.85 -17.21
C LYS A 184 -5.09 -9.42 -15.91
N ARG A 185 -5.90 -10.48 -15.96
CA ARG A 185 -6.37 -11.18 -14.77
C ARG A 185 -5.21 -11.81 -14.01
N LYS A 186 -4.32 -12.53 -14.70
CA LYS A 186 -3.13 -13.13 -14.06
C LYS A 186 -2.23 -12.06 -13.42
N ALA A 187 -2.01 -10.94 -14.11
CA ALA A 187 -1.27 -9.80 -13.56
C ALA A 187 -1.92 -9.24 -12.28
N GLN A 188 -3.24 -9.04 -12.28
CA GLN A 188 -3.97 -8.56 -11.08
C GLN A 188 -3.87 -9.52 -9.89
N ILE A 189 -3.90 -10.83 -10.15
CA ILE A 189 -3.72 -11.84 -9.10
C ILE A 189 -2.31 -11.71 -8.53
N LEU A 190 -1.27 -11.72 -9.38
CA LEU A 190 0.12 -11.56 -8.94
C LEU A 190 0.37 -10.26 -8.18
N GLU A 191 -0.22 -9.15 -8.60
CA GLU A 191 -0.13 -7.86 -7.89
C GLU A 191 -0.70 -7.96 -6.47
N ALA A 192 -1.85 -8.63 -6.30
CA ALA A 192 -2.41 -8.87 -4.98
C ALA A 192 -1.51 -9.77 -4.12
N SER A 193 -0.92 -10.81 -4.71
CA SER A 193 0.06 -11.70 -4.07
C SER A 193 1.31 -10.94 -3.61
N MET A 194 1.90 -10.15 -4.51
CA MET A 194 3.07 -9.33 -4.23
C MET A 194 2.80 -8.32 -3.13
N LYS A 195 1.59 -7.72 -3.11
CA LYS A 195 1.19 -6.78 -2.05
C LYS A 195 1.17 -7.45 -0.68
N LYS A 196 0.59 -8.65 -0.56
CA LYS A 196 0.56 -9.41 0.70
C LYS A 196 1.97 -9.82 1.15
N ALA A 197 2.77 -10.35 0.24
CA ALA A 197 4.15 -10.74 0.55
C ALA A 197 4.99 -9.51 0.97
N SER A 198 4.79 -8.36 0.33
CA SER A 198 5.46 -7.11 0.69
C SER A 198 5.01 -6.60 2.06
N GLU A 199 3.73 -6.75 2.42
CA GLU A 199 3.21 -6.39 3.73
C GLU A 199 3.83 -7.24 4.85
N ILE A 200 3.89 -8.56 4.67
CA ILE A 200 4.59 -9.47 5.59
C ILE A 200 6.06 -9.06 5.74
N LEU A 201 6.75 -8.84 4.62
CA LEU A 201 8.16 -8.48 4.61
C LEU A 201 8.40 -7.14 5.32
N THR A 202 7.57 -6.13 5.07
CA THR A 202 7.65 -4.82 5.74
C THR A 202 7.49 -4.97 7.26
N ARG A 203 6.55 -5.81 7.72
CA ARG A 203 6.36 -6.07 9.16
C ARG A 203 7.55 -6.81 9.76
N LEU A 204 8.08 -7.82 9.08
CA LEU A 204 9.29 -8.53 9.53
C LEU A 204 10.53 -7.62 9.55
N GLU A 205 10.68 -6.71 8.60
CA GLU A 205 11.80 -5.76 8.58
C GLU A 205 11.66 -4.65 9.63
N SER A 206 10.42 -4.32 10.00
CA SER A 206 10.16 -3.37 11.09
C SER A 206 10.57 -3.92 12.46
N SER A 207 10.62 -5.24 12.64
CA SER A 207 11.04 -5.90 13.87
C SER A 207 12.45 -5.48 14.28
N ALA A 208 12.58 -5.02 15.51
CA ALA A 208 13.85 -4.70 16.14
C ALA A 208 14.74 -5.94 16.29
N LEU A 209 14.15 -7.04 16.76
CA LEU A 209 14.84 -8.29 17.01
C LEU A 209 15.46 -8.85 15.75
N LEU A 210 14.70 -8.88 14.65
CA LEU A 210 15.20 -9.39 13.38
C LEU A 210 16.29 -8.50 12.80
N ARG A 211 16.18 -7.18 12.96
CA ARG A 211 17.21 -6.23 12.53
C ARG A 211 18.54 -6.44 13.26
N VAL A 212 18.47 -6.58 14.58
CA VAL A 212 19.59 -6.87 15.48
C VAL A 212 20.24 -8.22 15.14
N ALA A 213 19.43 -9.24 14.90
CA ALA A 213 19.92 -10.58 14.53
C ALA A 213 20.57 -10.62 13.15
N ARG A 214 20.05 -9.87 12.17
CA ARG A 214 20.61 -9.76 10.82
C ARG A 214 22.00 -9.14 10.83
N GLN A 215 22.22 -8.14 11.68
CA GLN A 215 23.54 -7.53 11.88
C GLN A 215 24.54 -8.56 12.41
N LEU A 216 24.15 -9.42 13.36
CA LEU A 216 25.02 -10.49 13.88
C LEU A 216 25.32 -11.57 12.84
N SER A 217 24.30 -12.03 12.11
CA SER A 217 24.46 -13.07 11.08
C SER A 217 25.42 -12.64 9.95
N SER A 218 25.36 -11.37 9.53
CA SER A 218 26.29 -10.84 8.52
C SER A 218 27.77 -10.86 8.96
N GLU A 219 28.06 -10.82 10.26
CA GLU A 219 29.43 -10.94 10.76
C GLU A 219 29.94 -12.37 10.76
N GLU A 220 29.09 -13.34 11.05
CA GLU A 220 29.47 -14.76 11.00
C GLU A 220 29.77 -15.17 9.57
N SER A 221 28.96 -14.75 8.59
CA SER A 221 29.24 -14.99 7.18
C SER A 221 30.52 -14.30 6.72
N GLN A 222 30.78 -13.04 7.11
CA GLN A 222 32.04 -12.34 6.78
C GLN A 222 33.27 -12.93 7.47
N LYS A 223 33.14 -13.47 8.69
CA LYS A 223 34.22 -14.18 9.39
C LYS A 223 34.50 -15.53 8.73
N GLN A 224 33.47 -16.28 8.36
CA GLN A 224 33.60 -17.54 7.64
C GLN A 224 34.20 -17.34 6.24
N GLU A 225 33.82 -16.28 5.52
CA GLU A 225 34.44 -15.92 4.24
C GLU A 225 35.91 -15.51 4.41
N LYS A 226 36.25 -14.70 5.42
CA LYS A 226 37.65 -14.35 5.72
C LYS A 226 38.47 -15.56 6.16
N GLU A 227 37.89 -16.47 6.93
CA GLU A 227 38.54 -17.73 7.31
C GLU A 227 38.69 -18.69 6.13
N ALA A 228 37.70 -18.73 5.21
CA ALA A 228 37.77 -19.48 3.96
C ALA A 228 38.81 -18.89 2.99
N GLU A 229 38.92 -17.56 2.90
CA GLU A 229 39.98 -16.87 2.14
C GLU A 229 41.37 -17.13 2.74
N MET A 230 41.48 -17.18 4.08
CA MET A 230 42.74 -17.55 4.76
C MET A 230 43.09 -19.04 4.62
N ARG A 231 42.09 -19.92 4.43
CA ARG A 231 42.30 -21.35 4.14
C ARG A 231 42.53 -21.63 2.64
N GLY A 232 42.08 -20.75 1.74
CA GLY A 232 42.20 -20.88 0.29
C GLY A 232 43.56 -20.54 -0.32
N THR A 233 44.55 -20.12 0.48
CA THR A 233 45.91 -19.77 0.00
C THR A 233 46.88 -20.95 -0.14
N ALA A 234 46.39 -22.20 -0.12
CA ALA A 234 47.23 -23.39 -0.22
C ALA A 234 47.39 -23.99 -1.64
N ALA A 235 46.78 -23.42 -2.69
CA ALA A 235 46.89 -23.96 -4.05
C ALA A 235 47.27 -22.91 -5.10
N GLY A 236 48.58 -22.79 -5.34
CA GLY A 236 49.17 -22.69 -6.69
C GLY A 236 48.68 -21.61 -7.67
N ALA A 237 48.35 -20.40 -7.24
CA ALA A 237 48.18 -19.26 -8.15
C ALA A 237 49.43 -18.36 -8.14
N PRO A 238 49.86 -17.81 -9.30
CA PRO A 238 51.07 -17.01 -9.40
C PRO A 238 51.05 -15.83 -8.42
N GLN A 239 52.18 -15.64 -7.71
CA GLN A 239 52.33 -14.62 -6.67
C GLN A 239 52.23 -13.21 -7.28
N ILE A 240 51.04 -12.64 -7.25
CA ILE A 240 50.81 -11.21 -7.48
C ILE A 240 51.33 -10.48 -6.22
N THR A 241 52.30 -9.58 -6.38
CA THR A 241 52.86 -8.86 -5.23
C THR A 241 51.79 -8.00 -4.54
N PRO A 242 51.94 -7.69 -3.23
CA PRO A 242 50.99 -6.82 -2.51
C PRO A 242 50.74 -5.48 -3.21
N GLU A 243 51.75 -4.92 -3.88
CA GLU A 243 51.64 -3.70 -4.68
C GLU A 243 50.82 -3.89 -5.96
N GLN A 244 50.96 -5.02 -6.65
CA GLN A 244 50.14 -5.35 -7.81
C GLN A 244 48.68 -5.61 -7.40
N ARG A 245 48.44 -6.26 -6.24
CA ARG A 245 47.08 -6.41 -5.67
C ARG A 245 46.46 -5.06 -5.30
N ALA A 246 47.23 -4.13 -4.72
CA ALA A 246 46.76 -2.79 -4.41
C ALA A 246 46.40 -1.99 -5.67
N LYS A 247 47.21 -2.09 -6.74
CA LYS A 247 46.92 -1.47 -8.05
C LYS A 247 45.67 -2.06 -8.71
N ILE A 248 45.51 -3.38 -8.70
CA ILE A 248 44.33 -4.07 -9.26
C ILE A 248 43.06 -3.71 -8.47
N LYS A 249 43.13 -3.66 -7.13
CA LYS A 249 42.00 -3.22 -6.28
C LYS A 249 41.63 -1.76 -6.57
N LYS A 250 42.61 -0.85 -6.66
CA LYS A 250 42.37 0.57 -6.96
C LYS A 250 41.74 0.77 -8.35
N PHE A 251 42.18 0.00 -9.36
CA PHE A 251 41.58 0.04 -10.71
C PHE A 251 40.15 -0.52 -10.74
N ARG A 252 39.88 -1.61 -10.00
CA ARG A 252 38.52 -2.15 -9.87
C ARG A 252 37.57 -1.19 -9.14
N VAL A 253 38.02 -0.57 -8.05
CA VAL A 253 37.23 0.42 -7.31
C VAL A 253 36.90 1.63 -8.20
N LEU A 254 37.88 2.18 -8.92
CA LEU A 254 37.64 3.31 -9.84
C LEU A 254 36.69 2.94 -11.00
N LYS A 255 36.77 1.71 -11.52
CA LYS A 255 35.86 1.24 -12.56
C LYS A 255 34.43 1.11 -12.03
N VAL A 256 34.26 0.50 -10.86
CA VAL A 256 32.96 0.34 -10.21
C VAL A 256 32.36 1.69 -9.81
N GLU A 257 33.15 2.63 -9.28
CA GLU A 257 32.68 3.98 -8.95
C GLU A 257 32.23 4.75 -10.20
N LYS A 258 32.93 4.59 -11.33
CA LYS A 258 32.53 5.20 -12.60
C LYS A 258 31.20 4.61 -13.09
N GLU A 259 31.07 3.28 -13.09
CA GLU A 259 29.83 2.59 -13.48
C GLU A 259 28.66 2.97 -12.55
N LEU A 260 28.92 3.13 -11.24
CA LEU A 260 27.92 3.57 -10.26
C LEU A 260 27.42 4.99 -10.56
N ARG A 261 28.32 5.94 -10.83
CA ARG A 261 27.95 7.32 -11.22
C ARG A 261 27.16 7.36 -12.52
N GLU A 262 27.54 6.55 -13.51
CA GLU A 262 26.81 6.44 -14.78
C GLU A 262 25.38 5.88 -14.55
N MET A 263 25.22 4.90 -13.65
CA MET A 263 23.90 4.39 -13.27
C MET A 263 23.08 5.42 -12.49
N GLU A 264 23.67 6.15 -11.54
CA GLU A 264 22.98 7.22 -10.81
C GLU A 264 22.50 8.36 -11.74
N GLN A 265 23.30 8.71 -12.74
CA GLN A 265 22.91 9.70 -13.75
C GLN A 265 21.76 9.20 -14.62
N LYS A 266 21.78 7.92 -15.03
CA LYS A 266 20.67 7.30 -15.77
C LYS A 266 19.39 7.23 -14.93
N LEU A 267 19.52 6.93 -13.63
CA LEU A 267 18.38 6.90 -12.71
C LEU A 267 17.75 8.29 -12.60
N LYS A 268 18.53 9.34 -12.34
CA LYS A 268 18.03 10.72 -12.26
C LYS A 268 17.36 11.17 -13.56
N ALA A 269 17.95 10.86 -14.72
CA ALA A 269 17.34 11.18 -16.00
C ALA A 269 15.99 10.46 -16.19
N SER A 270 15.89 9.19 -15.76
CA SER A 270 14.64 8.43 -15.82
C SER A 270 13.58 8.96 -14.84
N GLU A 271 13.96 9.40 -13.64
CA GLU A 271 13.08 10.01 -12.66
C GLU A 271 12.50 11.34 -13.17
N GLU A 272 13.34 12.18 -13.79
CA GLU A 272 12.89 13.42 -14.43
C GLU A 272 11.93 13.16 -15.60
N GLU A 273 12.18 12.12 -16.41
CA GLU A 273 11.29 11.74 -17.51
C GLU A 273 9.94 11.23 -16.99
N ILE A 274 9.94 10.41 -15.94
CA ILE A 274 8.73 9.92 -15.29
C ILE A 274 7.95 11.09 -14.68
N ALA A 275 8.61 12.02 -13.99
CA ALA A 275 7.97 13.20 -13.41
C ALA A 275 7.28 14.07 -14.49
N LYS A 276 7.94 14.28 -15.64
CA LYS A 276 7.35 15.00 -16.78
C LYS A 276 6.11 14.28 -17.33
N ARG A 277 6.17 12.95 -17.50
CA ARG A 277 5.03 12.15 -17.98
C ARG A 277 3.84 12.18 -17.00
N VAL A 278 4.12 12.07 -15.70
CA VAL A 278 3.08 12.14 -14.66
C VAL A 278 2.42 13.50 -14.63
N ASN A 279 3.20 14.59 -14.66
CA ASN A 279 2.64 15.95 -14.67
C ASN A 279 1.77 16.19 -15.92
N ALA A 280 2.23 15.78 -17.10
CA ALA A 280 1.44 15.90 -18.34
C ALA A 280 0.12 15.11 -18.28
N GLU A 281 0.13 13.90 -17.71
CA GLU A 281 -1.08 13.09 -17.53
C GLU A 281 -2.04 13.70 -16.49
N VAL A 282 -1.52 14.32 -15.43
CA VAL A 282 -2.33 15.04 -14.44
C VAL A 282 -3.00 16.25 -15.07
N GLU A 283 -2.25 17.08 -15.81
CA GLU A 283 -2.79 18.24 -16.52
C GLU A 283 -3.88 17.84 -17.53
N LYS A 284 -3.65 16.76 -18.28
CA LYS A 284 -4.64 16.21 -19.21
C LYS A 284 -5.93 15.79 -18.49
N LYS A 285 -5.84 15.08 -17.36
CA LYS A 285 -7.01 14.66 -16.57
C LYS A 285 -7.74 15.83 -15.93
N LEU A 286 -7.01 16.87 -15.52
CA LEU A 286 -7.62 18.10 -15.02
C LEU A 286 -8.41 18.80 -16.13
N ALA A 287 -7.84 18.92 -17.33
CA ALA A 287 -8.53 19.50 -18.48
C ALA A 287 -9.78 18.68 -18.90
N GLU A 288 -9.69 17.35 -18.90
CA GLU A 288 -10.85 16.47 -19.16
C GLU A 288 -11.96 16.65 -18.12
N ARG A 289 -11.60 16.77 -16.84
CA ARG A 289 -12.55 17.01 -15.74
C ARG A 289 -13.20 18.38 -15.86
N GLU A 290 -12.43 19.42 -16.19
CA GLU A 290 -12.95 20.77 -16.39
C GLU A 290 -13.95 20.82 -17.55
N ASN A 291 -13.61 20.18 -18.67
CA ASN A 291 -14.52 20.07 -19.82
C ASN A 291 -15.82 19.32 -19.47
N LEU A 292 -15.73 18.23 -18.69
CA LEU A 292 -16.91 17.51 -18.22
C LEU A 292 -17.80 18.40 -17.34
N LEU A 293 -17.22 19.11 -16.37
CA LEU A 293 -17.97 20.03 -15.51
C LEU A 293 -18.63 21.15 -16.32
N ARG A 294 -17.90 21.77 -17.26
CA ARG A 294 -18.46 22.77 -18.18
C ARG A 294 -19.66 22.22 -18.95
N SER A 295 -19.57 20.99 -19.46
CA SER A 295 -20.68 20.36 -20.20
C SER A 295 -21.92 20.10 -19.32
N GLN A 296 -21.71 19.69 -18.06
CA GLN A 296 -22.79 19.50 -17.09
C GLN A 296 -23.48 20.81 -16.73
N PHE A 297 -22.70 21.89 -16.53
CA PHE A 297 -23.25 23.22 -16.26
C PHE A 297 -24.07 23.76 -17.44
N VAL A 298 -23.58 23.61 -18.67
CA VAL A 298 -24.33 24.03 -19.88
C VAL A 298 -25.65 23.27 -19.98
N SER A 299 -25.62 21.93 -19.84
CA SER A 299 -26.85 21.13 -19.90
C SER A 299 -27.84 21.47 -18.78
N ALA A 300 -27.37 21.79 -17.58
CA ALA A 300 -28.23 22.19 -16.46
C ALA A 300 -28.90 23.54 -16.73
N LEU A 301 -28.14 24.53 -17.22
CA LEU A 301 -28.67 25.83 -17.61
C LEU A 301 -29.70 25.73 -18.73
N ASP A 302 -29.42 24.93 -19.78
CA ASP A 302 -30.35 24.70 -20.89
C ASP A 302 -31.68 24.06 -20.43
N SER A 303 -31.63 23.20 -19.40
CA SER A 303 -32.83 22.60 -18.81
C SER A 303 -33.65 23.64 -18.05
N ILE A 304 -32.97 24.45 -17.23
CA ILE A 304 -33.58 25.54 -16.45
C ILE A 304 -34.22 26.58 -17.38
N GLU A 305 -33.54 26.99 -18.45
CA GLU A 305 -34.07 27.96 -19.43
C GLU A 305 -35.28 27.43 -20.20
N ARG A 306 -35.30 26.13 -20.52
CA ARG A 306 -36.47 25.46 -21.10
C ARG A 306 -37.67 25.46 -20.14
N GLU A 307 -37.46 25.20 -18.85
CA GLU A 307 -38.53 25.27 -17.85
C GLU A 307 -39.06 26.69 -17.66
N LEU A 308 -38.17 27.70 -17.57
CA LEU A 308 -38.57 29.10 -17.51
C LEU A 308 -39.39 29.53 -18.73
N SER A 309 -39.03 29.06 -19.92
CA SER A 309 -39.76 29.36 -21.16
C SER A 309 -41.16 28.73 -21.15
N LYS A 310 -41.31 27.51 -20.63
CA LYS A 310 -42.61 26.85 -20.47
C LYS A 310 -43.50 27.57 -19.44
N LEU A 311 -42.91 27.96 -18.31
CA LEU A 311 -43.65 28.64 -17.23
C LEU A 311 -44.08 30.05 -17.63
N SER A 312 -43.24 30.78 -18.36
CA SER A 312 -43.55 32.16 -18.81
C SER A 312 -44.58 32.24 -19.93
N SER A 313 -44.71 31.19 -20.76
CA SER A 313 -45.66 31.13 -21.88
C SER A 313 -47.01 30.49 -21.52
N ALA A 314 -47.15 29.91 -20.33
CA ALA A 314 -48.37 29.26 -19.89
C ALA A 314 -49.52 30.27 -19.70
N LYS A 315 -50.66 30.05 -20.38
CA LYS A 315 -51.91 30.77 -20.08
C LYS A 315 -52.54 30.16 -18.83
N ILE A 316 -52.50 30.89 -17.72
CA ILE A 316 -52.96 30.38 -16.41
C ILE A 316 -54.15 31.20 -15.88
N PRO A 317 -55.18 30.56 -15.30
CA PRO A 317 -56.28 31.23 -14.60
C PRO A 317 -55.77 32.13 -13.45
N LYS A 318 -56.48 33.23 -13.17
CA LYS A 318 -56.07 34.25 -12.17
C LYS A 318 -55.77 33.68 -10.78
N ASP A 319 -56.46 32.63 -10.37
CA ASP A 319 -56.33 32.04 -9.03
C ASP A 319 -54.98 31.31 -8.80
N TYR A 320 -54.27 30.97 -9.88
CA TYR A 320 -53.00 30.24 -9.82
C TYR A 320 -51.77 31.13 -10.09
N LYS A 321 -51.98 32.42 -10.36
CA LYS A 321 -50.90 33.37 -10.69
C LYS A 321 -49.84 33.45 -9.59
N GLY A 322 -50.25 33.45 -8.32
CA GLY A 322 -49.32 33.50 -7.17
C GLY A 322 -48.50 32.22 -6.96
N ASN A 323 -48.95 31.07 -7.46
CA ASN A 323 -48.17 29.83 -7.44
C ASN A 323 -47.17 29.79 -8.59
N LEU A 324 -47.55 30.31 -9.77
CA LEU A 324 -46.64 30.45 -10.91
C LEU A 324 -45.49 31.42 -10.61
N GLU A 325 -45.78 32.58 -10.01
CA GLU A 325 -44.75 33.56 -9.63
C GLU A 325 -43.76 33.00 -8.61
N ARG A 326 -44.22 32.12 -7.70
CA ARG A 326 -43.33 31.40 -6.77
C ARG A 326 -42.45 30.39 -7.50
N ALA A 327 -43.02 29.59 -8.39
CA ALA A 327 -42.26 28.62 -9.18
C ALA A 327 -41.18 29.31 -10.05
N ILE A 328 -41.50 30.43 -10.70
CA ILE A 328 -40.53 31.22 -11.48
C ILE A 328 -39.38 31.72 -10.60
N LYS A 329 -39.68 32.21 -9.39
CA LYS A 329 -38.64 32.67 -8.43
C LYS A 329 -37.73 31.53 -7.95
N GLU A 330 -38.27 30.34 -7.72
CA GLU A 330 -37.47 29.17 -7.31
C GLU A 330 -36.53 28.73 -8.43
N VAL A 331 -37.01 28.68 -9.67
CA VAL A 331 -36.19 28.32 -10.83
C VAL A 331 -35.13 29.39 -11.12
N GLN A 332 -35.43 30.67 -10.92
CA GLN A 332 -34.44 31.77 -11.00
C GLN A 332 -33.34 31.63 -9.95
N LYS A 333 -33.69 31.32 -8.69
CA LYS A 333 -32.70 31.05 -7.63
C LYS A 333 -31.80 29.86 -7.98
N ALA A 334 -32.35 28.80 -8.57
CA ALA A 334 -31.57 27.66 -9.04
C ALA A 334 -30.56 28.08 -10.12
N ARG A 335 -31.00 28.88 -11.10
CA ARG A 335 -30.11 29.46 -12.14
C ARG A 335 -28.95 30.26 -11.54
N ASP A 336 -29.25 31.15 -10.60
CA ASP A 336 -28.25 32.02 -9.98
C ASP A 336 -27.24 31.23 -9.13
N THR A 337 -27.70 30.16 -8.49
CA THR A 337 -26.84 29.22 -7.73
C THR A 337 -25.87 28.51 -8.67
N VAL A 338 -26.37 27.96 -9.78
CA VAL A 338 -25.55 27.29 -10.81
C VAL A 338 -24.53 28.26 -11.44
N LEU A 339 -24.91 29.50 -11.69
CA LEU A 339 -23.99 30.54 -12.21
C LEU A 339 -22.92 30.93 -11.18
N LYS A 340 -23.25 30.95 -9.89
CA LYS A 340 -22.29 31.22 -8.81
C LYS A 340 -21.28 30.08 -8.68
N GLU A 341 -21.75 28.83 -8.71
CA GLU A 341 -20.90 27.62 -8.69
C GLU A 341 -19.96 27.55 -9.90
N ARG A 342 -20.48 27.89 -11.09
CA ARG A 342 -19.66 28.00 -12.30
C ARG A 342 -18.54 29.03 -12.15
N LYS A 343 -18.83 30.20 -11.59
CA LYS A 343 -17.81 31.25 -11.36
C LYS A 343 -16.77 30.86 -10.33
N THR A 344 -17.11 30.07 -9.31
CA THR A 344 -16.12 29.52 -8.37
C THR A 344 -15.20 28.51 -9.07
N VAL A 345 -15.75 27.64 -9.92
CA VAL A 345 -14.96 26.67 -10.69
C VAL A 345 -14.06 27.36 -11.73
N GLU A 346 -14.56 28.41 -12.40
CA GLU A 346 -13.78 29.19 -13.36
C GLU A 346 -12.76 30.15 -12.69
N GLY A 347 -13.04 30.61 -11.46
CA GLY A 347 -12.20 31.57 -10.73
C GLY A 347 -11.06 30.93 -9.90
N GLU A 348 -11.24 29.68 -9.46
CA GLU A 348 -10.19 28.93 -8.74
C GLU A 348 -9.08 28.39 -9.67
N GLY A 349 -9.23 28.56 -11.00
CA GLY A 349 -8.24 28.15 -12.00
C GLY A 349 -6.99 29.05 -12.11
N ALA A 350 -6.83 30.09 -11.29
CA ALA A 350 -5.73 31.07 -11.41
C ALA A 350 -4.83 31.21 -10.17
N VAL A 351 -4.99 30.40 -9.13
CA VAL A 351 -4.12 30.45 -7.95
C VAL A 351 -3.40 29.11 -7.79
N THR A 352 -2.25 28.99 -8.45
CA THR A 352 -1.17 28.11 -8.00
C THR A 352 -0.53 28.70 -6.75
N GLU A 353 -1.30 28.82 -5.67
CA GLU A 353 -0.74 28.69 -4.34
C GLU A 353 -1.08 27.28 -3.91
N THR A 354 -0.05 26.51 -3.59
CA THR A 354 -0.16 25.31 -2.78
C THR A 354 -0.95 25.67 -1.52
N ILE A 355 -2.28 25.52 -1.58
CA ILE A 355 -3.12 25.46 -0.40
C ILE A 355 -2.65 24.20 0.30
N VAL A 356 -1.76 24.36 1.26
CA VAL A 356 -1.61 23.39 2.35
C VAL A 356 -2.90 23.55 3.13
N PRO A 357 -3.87 22.62 3.03
CA PRO A 357 -5.12 22.77 3.75
C PRO A 357 -4.78 22.87 5.25
N GLU A 358 -5.21 23.96 5.89
CA GLU A 358 -5.16 24.10 7.34
C GLU A 358 -6.16 23.13 7.98
N GLY A 359 -5.81 21.84 7.99
CA GLY A 359 -6.62 20.76 8.55
C GLY A 359 -5.77 19.79 9.33
N ASN A 360 -6.39 19.08 10.25
CA ASN A 360 -5.73 17.94 10.87
C ASN A 360 -5.65 16.82 9.82
N VAL A 361 -4.47 16.21 9.67
CA VAL A 361 -4.28 15.05 8.81
C VAL A 361 -4.39 13.81 9.68
N CYS A 362 -5.30 12.90 9.32
CA CYS A 362 -5.44 11.64 10.04
C CYS A 362 -4.18 10.79 9.83
N PRO A 363 -3.46 10.40 10.90
CA PRO A 363 -2.23 9.62 10.76
C PRO A 363 -2.48 8.20 10.25
N LEU A 364 -3.72 7.69 10.38
CA LEU A 364 -4.06 6.33 9.96
C LEU A 364 -4.41 6.23 8.46
N CYS A 365 -5.12 7.21 7.91
CA CYS A 365 -5.65 7.13 6.54
C CYS A 365 -5.33 8.33 5.65
N GLY A 366 -4.60 9.34 6.15
CA GLY A 366 -4.20 10.52 5.39
C GLY A 366 -5.33 11.49 5.05
N ALA A 367 -6.54 11.28 5.57
CA ALA A 367 -7.65 12.18 5.33
C ALA A 367 -7.42 13.53 6.02
N VAL A 368 -7.62 14.62 5.28
CA VAL A 368 -7.56 15.99 5.81
C VAL A 368 -8.98 16.41 6.21
N PHE A 369 -9.15 16.91 7.43
CA PHE A 369 -10.45 17.37 7.94
C PHE A 369 -10.26 18.59 8.88
N GLU A 370 -11.37 19.26 9.19
CA GLU A 370 -11.38 20.53 9.93
C GLU A 370 -10.74 20.43 11.33
N LYS A 371 -10.05 21.50 11.74
CA LYS A 371 -9.48 21.65 13.10
C LYS A 371 -10.62 21.62 14.13
N GLY A 372 -10.50 20.78 15.17
CA GLY A 372 -11.49 20.65 16.26
C GLY A 372 -12.25 19.33 16.29
N LEU A 373 -12.06 18.46 15.29
CA LEU A 373 -12.57 17.09 15.32
C LEU A 373 -11.55 16.16 16.00
N ASP A 374 -11.95 15.57 17.12
CA ASP A 374 -11.13 14.62 17.89
C ASP A 374 -11.15 13.20 17.30
N THR A 375 -11.93 12.99 16.24
CA THR A 375 -12.09 11.70 15.56
C THR A 375 -12.14 11.91 14.05
N CYS A 376 -11.33 11.16 13.32
CA CYS A 376 -11.33 11.21 11.87
C CYS A 376 -12.69 10.76 11.30
N PRO A 377 -13.37 11.57 10.47
CA PRO A 377 -14.68 11.22 9.92
C PRO A 377 -14.62 10.07 8.90
N VAL A 378 -13.43 9.76 8.36
CA VAL A 378 -13.24 8.73 7.34
C VAL A 378 -13.04 7.35 7.96
N CYS A 379 -12.18 7.23 8.98
CA CYS A 379 -11.79 5.93 9.54
C CYS A 379 -12.11 5.76 11.03
N GLY A 380 -12.64 6.79 11.71
CA GLY A 380 -12.97 6.73 13.13
C GLY A 380 -11.77 6.81 14.08
N TYR A 381 -10.57 7.11 13.58
CA TYR A 381 -9.36 7.22 14.41
C TYR A 381 -9.44 8.42 15.35
N LYS A 382 -9.29 8.22 16.66
CA LYS A 382 -9.25 9.30 17.66
C LYS A 382 -7.89 9.98 17.67
N ILE A 383 -7.89 11.30 17.55
CA ILE A 383 -6.69 12.11 17.52
C ILE A 383 -6.48 12.69 18.91
N VAL A 384 -5.47 12.17 19.59
CA VAL A 384 -5.06 12.68 20.90
C VAL A 384 -4.31 13.98 20.65
N GLN A 385 -4.97 15.12 20.87
CA GLN A 385 -4.28 16.41 20.84
C GLN A 385 -3.30 16.44 22.00
N ALA A 386 -2.00 16.58 21.70
CA ALA A 386 -1.00 16.80 22.72
C ALA A 386 -1.30 18.14 23.40
N GLU A 387 -1.64 18.10 24.69
CA GLU A 387 -1.86 19.30 25.49
C GLU A 387 -0.64 20.21 25.37
N LYS A 388 -0.85 21.42 24.85
CA LYS A 388 0.16 22.48 24.88
C LYS A 388 0.50 22.75 26.35
N LYS A 389 1.64 22.25 26.81
CA LYS A 389 2.24 22.69 28.07
C LYS A 389 2.51 24.19 27.97
N GLU A 390 1.63 24.97 28.59
CA GLU A 390 1.85 26.39 28.87
C GLU A 390 3.17 26.51 29.63
N LYS A 391 4.15 27.18 29.02
CA LYS A 391 5.42 27.49 29.70
C LYS A 391 5.09 28.46 30.84
N GLN A 392 5.14 27.97 32.07
CA GLN A 392 5.23 28.82 33.25
C GLN A 392 6.45 29.74 33.11
N PRO A 393 6.31 31.06 33.35
CA PRO A 393 7.46 31.95 33.41
C PRO A 393 8.40 31.53 34.55
N PRO A 394 9.71 31.68 34.39
CA PRO A 394 10.69 31.24 35.38
C PRO A 394 10.51 32.00 36.70
N ALA A 395 10.56 31.24 37.80
CA ALA A 395 10.50 31.78 39.15
C ALA A 395 11.67 32.74 39.43
N PRO A 396 11.45 33.82 40.20
CA PRO A 396 12.49 34.80 40.50
C PRO A 396 13.61 34.21 41.35
N GLU A 397 14.85 34.50 40.95
CA GLU A 397 16.09 34.10 41.61
C GLU A 397 16.12 34.51 43.08
N LYS A 398 16.32 33.53 43.98
CA LYS A 398 16.60 33.80 45.39
C LYS A 398 18.02 34.36 45.53
N LYS A 399 18.10 35.61 45.97
CA LYS A 399 19.33 36.24 46.48
C LYS A 399 19.95 35.37 47.57
N VAL A 400 21.16 34.87 47.33
CA VAL A 400 22.03 34.22 48.32
C VAL A 400 22.56 35.31 49.26
N VAL A 401 22.05 35.33 50.48
CA VAL A 401 22.62 36.12 51.58
C VAL A 401 23.86 35.36 52.10
N LYS A 402 25.05 35.92 51.86
CA LYS A 402 26.29 35.49 52.52
C LYS A 402 26.16 35.71 54.03
N LYS A 403 26.16 34.63 54.80
CA LYS A 403 26.34 34.68 56.26
C LYS A 403 27.84 34.71 56.54
N VAL A 404 28.31 35.83 57.06
CA VAL A 404 29.67 36.00 57.60
C VAL A 404 29.68 35.31 58.96
N GLU A 405 30.42 34.21 59.09
CA GLU A 405 30.79 33.67 60.39
C GLU A 405 32.08 34.35 60.85
N LYS A 406 31.96 35.11 61.95
CA LYS A 406 33.08 35.50 62.80
C LYS A 406 33.45 34.31 63.67
N LYS A 407 34.72 33.91 63.64
CA LYS A 407 35.48 33.50 64.83
C LYS A 407 36.91 33.99 64.70
#